data_AF-A0A5M5BZW1-F1
#
_entry.id   AF-A0A5M5BZW1-F1
#
_cell.length_a   1.000
_cell.length_b   1.000
_cell.length_c   1.000
_cell.angle_alpha   90.00
_cell.angle_beta   90.00
_cell.angle_gamma   90.00
#
_symmetry.space_group_name_H-M   'P 1'
#
loop_
_entity.id
_entity.type
_entity.pdbx_description
1 polymer ?
#
loop_
_entity_poly.entity_id
_entity_poly.type
_entity_poly.pdbx_seq_one_letter_code
_entity_poly.pdbx_strand_id
1 'polypeptide(L)'
;YMAGAELNDDMMSVKEETITVMTPKGGTLETYAFREAPYVFFRKGVYYFLWSVDDTGSPNYHVAYGTSDSPLGPIQVAKEPIILIQSPKEEVYGPAHCSVLQIPNKKDRWIIVYHRINKEYLKHGPGWHREVCMDWMEFNEDGTIRQVVPTP
;
A
#
# COMPACT_ATOMS: atom_id res chain seq x y z
N TYR A 1 4.46 14.21 -1.18
CA TYR A 1 5.62 13.67 -0.43
C TYR A 1 5.12 12.62 0.55
N MET A 2 5.91 11.56 0.79
CA MET A 2 5.80 10.68 1.94
C MET A 2 6.76 11.16 3.03
N ALA A 3 6.28 11.27 4.26
CA ALA A 3 7.08 11.64 5.43
C ALA A 3 6.72 10.75 6.63
N GLY A 4 7.68 10.57 7.54
CA GLY A 4 7.51 9.90 8.82
C GLY A 4 8.14 10.73 9.94
N ALA A 5 7.63 10.58 11.15
CA ALA A 5 8.18 11.19 12.36
C ALA A 5 7.83 10.31 13.56
N GLU A 6 8.68 10.33 14.57
CA GLU A 6 8.40 9.71 15.85
C GLU A 6 7.30 10.51 16.57
N LEU A 7 6.35 9.82 17.21
CA LEU A 7 5.37 10.45 18.07
C LEU A 7 5.96 10.69 19.46
N ASN A 8 5.50 11.72 20.15
CA ASN A 8 5.68 11.82 21.59
C ASN A 8 4.87 10.74 22.31
N ASP A 9 5.23 10.45 23.57
CA ASP A 9 4.65 9.36 24.36
C ASP A 9 3.11 9.47 24.51
N ASP A 10 2.57 10.69 24.44
CA ASP A 10 1.13 10.96 24.51
C ASP A 10 0.37 10.71 23.20
N MET A 11 1.10 10.46 22.10
CA MET A 11 0.58 10.23 20.75
C MET A 11 -0.15 11.45 20.13
N MET A 12 -0.04 12.63 20.73
CA MET A 12 -0.77 13.83 20.31
C MET A 12 0.06 14.79 19.46
N SER A 13 1.37 14.56 19.40
CA SER A 13 2.32 15.39 18.63
C SER A 13 3.50 14.56 18.12
N VAL A 14 4.17 15.08 17.08
CA VAL A 14 5.41 14.49 16.56
C VAL A 14 6.63 15.17 17.16
N LYS A 15 7.74 14.45 17.25
CA LYS A 15 9.07 15.01 17.54
C LYS A 15 9.61 15.64 16.26
N GLU A 16 9.52 16.96 16.14
CA GLU A 16 9.82 17.70 14.90
C GLU A 16 11.24 17.41 14.36
N GLU A 17 12.20 17.20 15.26
CA GLU A 17 13.59 16.86 14.94
C GLU A 17 13.75 15.48 14.27
N THR A 18 12.72 14.63 14.31
CA THR A 18 12.72 13.29 13.70
C THR A 18 12.04 13.24 12.34
N ILE A 19 11.46 14.37 11.88
CA ILE A 19 10.75 14.43 10.60
C ILE A 19 11.70 14.04 9.47
N THR A 20 11.34 12.96 8.78
CA THR A 20 12.12 12.40 7.68
C THR A 20 11.26 12.32 6.42
N VAL A 21 11.74 12.91 5.32
CA VAL A 21 11.11 12.75 4.01
C VAL A 21 11.58 11.44 3.39
N MET A 22 10.66 10.51 3.20
CA MET A 22 10.93 9.13 2.75
C MET A 22 10.33 8.84 1.37
N THR A 23 10.04 9.86 0.58
CA THR A 23 9.38 9.69 -0.71
C THR A 23 10.23 8.80 -1.62
N PRO A 24 9.73 7.62 -2.07
CA PRO A 24 10.45 6.79 -3.02
C PRO A 24 10.79 7.59 -4.29
N LYS A 25 12.06 7.55 -4.71
CA LYS A 25 12.54 8.31 -5.87
C LYS A 25 12.29 7.53 -7.16
N GLY A 26 11.84 8.24 -8.20
CA GLY A 26 11.63 7.66 -9.53
C GLY A 26 10.28 6.96 -9.68
N GLY A 27 10.26 5.93 -10.53
CA GLY A 27 9.03 5.26 -10.93
C GLY A 27 8.22 6.04 -11.97
N THR A 28 7.21 5.39 -12.49
CA THR A 28 6.21 5.90 -13.43
C THR A 28 4.81 5.52 -12.94
N LEU A 29 3.76 5.98 -13.63
CA LEU A 29 2.38 5.59 -13.31
C LEU A 29 2.11 4.10 -13.55
N GLU A 30 2.97 3.41 -14.29
CA GLU A 30 2.87 1.98 -14.56
C GLU A 30 3.70 1.13 -13.58
N THR A 31 4.40 1.75 -12.63
CA THR A 31 5.34 1.06 -11.73
C THR A 31 5.15 1.42 -10.25
N TYR A 32 5.78 2.50 -9.78
CA TYR A 32 5.82 2.79 -8.35
C TYR A 32 5.85 4.29 -8.01
N ALA A 33 5.55 5.17 -8.97
CA ALA A 33 5.59 6.62 -8.73
C ALA A 33 4.67 7.02 -7.57
N PHE A 34 5.26 7.51 -6.47
CA PHE A 34 4.52 7.82 -5.25
C PHE A 34 3.43 8.88 -5.51
N ARG A 35 2.18 8.57 -5.14
CA ARG A 35 1.10 9.55 -5.05
C ARG A 35 0.74 9.86 -3.59
N GLU A 36 0.23 8.87 -2.86
CA GLU A 36 -0.37 9.05 -1.53
C GLU A 36 -0.49 7.72 -0.75
N ALA A 37 -1.26 7.76 0.36
CA ALA A 37 -1.71 6.61 1.14
C ALA A 37 -0.57 5.71 1.68
N PRO A 38 0.39 6.28 2.45
CA PRO A 38 1.40 5.48 3.11
C PRO A 38 0.76 4.51 4.12
N TYR A 39 1.18 3.25 4.09
CA TYR A 39 0.86 2.28 5.14
C TYR A 39 2.12 1.51 5.53
N VAL A 40 2.38 1.34 6.83
CA VAL A 40 3.58 0.69 7.33
C VAL A 40 3.21 -0.46 8.25
N PHE A 41 3.86 -1.61 8.07
CA PHE A 41 3.79 -2.72 9.02
C PHE A 41 5.16 -3.38 9.20
N PHE A 42 5.35 -4.02 10.35
CA PHE A 42 6.59 -4.71 10.69
C PHE A 42 6.39 -6.23 10.69
N ARG A 43 7.29 -6.95 10.03
CA ARG A 43 7.27 -8.41 9.99
C ARG A 43 8.69 -8.97 9.98
N LYS A 44 8.99 -9.84 10.94
CA LYS A 44 10.25 -10.62 11.03
C LYS A 44 11.52 -9.76 10.87
N GLY A 45 11.59 -8.60 11.53
CA GLY A 45 12.77 -7.74 11.47
C GLY A 45 12.76 -6.68 10.37
N VAL A 46 11.73 -6.66 9.51
CA VAL A 46 11.66 -5.77 8.33
C VAL A 46 10.43 -4.87 8.42
N TYR A 47 10.62 -3.59 8.11
CA TYR A 47 9.54 -2.63 7.88
C TYR A 47 9.13 -2.68 6.41
N TYR A 48 7.84 -2.82 6.16
CA TYR A 48 7.24 -2.79 4.84
C TYR A 48 6.47 -1.49 4.69
N PHE A 49 6.78 -0.73 3.64
CA PHE A 49 6.15 0.54 3.31
C PHE A 49 5.34 0.34 2.03
N LEU A 50 4.03 0.52 2.14
CA LEU A 50 3.10 0.45 1.02
C LEU A 50 2.63 1.87 0.70
N TRP A 51 2.37 2.13 -0.58
CA TRP A 51 1.79 3.38 -1.04
C TRP A 51 0.94 3.17 -2.29
N SER A 52 0.13 4.16 -2.62
CA SER A 52 -0.65 4.14 -3.84
C SER A 52 -0.01 4.97 -4.95
N VAL A 53 -0.20 4.49 -6.17
CA VAL A 53 0.27 5.08 -7.42
C VAL A 53 -0.94 5.47 -8.26
N ASP A 54 -0.85 6.57 -8.99
CA ASP A 54 -1.91 7.17 -9.81
C ASP A 54 -3.08 7.79 -9.00
N ASP A 55 -4.13 8.28 -9.68
CA ASP A 55 -5.31 8.93 -9.09
C ASP A 55 -6.41 7.93 -8.71
N THR A 56 -7.15 8.19 -7.63
CA THR A 56 -8.21 7.29 -7.14
C THR A 56 -9.39 7.10 -8.10
N GLY A 57 -9.59 8.00 -9.06
CA GLY A 57 -10.55 7.83 -10.16
C GLY A 57 -10.01 7.08 -11.38
N SER A 58 -8.72 6.76 -11.41
CA SER A 58 -8.08 5.98 -12.46
C SER A 58 -8.23 4.47 -12.20
N PRO A 59 -8.62 3.65 -13.19
CA PRO A 59 -8.53 2.20 -13.08
C PRO A 59 -7.11 1.69 -12.79
N ASN A 60 -6.09 2.50 -13.11
CA ASN A 60 -4.69 2.20 -12.84
C ASN A 60 -4.27 2.54 -11.39
N TYR A 61 -5.17 3.05 -10.53
CA TYR A 61 -4.86 3.22 -9.10
C TYR A 61 -4.45 1.89 -8.47
N HIS A 62 -3.23 1.79 -7.96
CA HIS A 62 -2.65 0.51 -7.54
C HIS A 62 -1.66 0.67 -6.39
N VAL A 63 -1.35 -0.43 -5.71
CA VAL A 63 -0.45 -0.45 -4.55
C VAL A 63 0.95 -0.90 -4.96
N ALA A 64 1.93 -0.09 -4.60
CA ALA A 64 3.36 -0.44 -4.68
C ALA A 64 3.97 -0.57 -3.27
N TYR A 65 5.10 -1.26 -3.16
CA TYR A 65 5.81 -1.40 -1.89
C TYR A 65 7.34 -1.34 -1.98
N GLY A 66 7.94 -1.10 -0.81
CA GLY A 66 9.36 -1.21 -0.55
C GLY A 66 9.59 -1.59 0.91
N THR A 67 10.86 -1.82 1.26
CA THR A 67 11.25 -2.25 2.62
C THR A 67 12.36 -1.39 3.21
N SER A 68 12.51 -1.46 4.53
CA SER A 68 13.66 -0.89 5.25
C SER A 68 13.93 -1.71 6.51
N ASP A 69 15.16 -1.59 7.03
CA ASP A 69 15.56 -2.05 8.36
C ASP A 69 15.23 -1.02 9.46
N SER A 70 14.78 0.18 9.08
CA SER A 70 14.42 1.29 9.96
C SER A 70 12.99 1.77 9.73
N PRO A 71 12.25 2.21 10.78
CA PRO A 71 10.91 2.77 10.63
C PRO A 71 10.90 4.11 9.88
N LEU A 72 12.05 4.79 9.77
CA LEU A 72 12.21 6.07 9.08
C LEU A 72 13.03 5.94 7.77
N GLY A 73 13.11 4.74 7.21
CA GLY A 73 13.83 4.49 5.96
C GLY A 73 15.36 4.54 6.10
N PRO A 74 16.09 4.66 4.97
CA PRO A 74 15.57 4.85 3.61
C PRO A 74 14.79 3.62 3.09
N ILE A 75 13.80 3.88 2.23
CA ILE A 75 12.97 2.83 1.62
C ILE A 75 13.69 2.27 0.39
N GLN A 76 13.96 0.96 0.41
CA GLN A 76 14.39 0.20 -0.75
C GLN A 76 13.16 -0.29 -1.51
N VAL A 77 12.87 0.29 -2.68
CA VAL A 77 11.78 -0.18 -3.55
C VAL A 77 12.05 -1.62 -3.96
N ALA A 78 11.02 -2.47 -3.88
CA ALA A 78 11.14 -3.88 -4.25
C ALA A 78 11.39 -4.05 -5.75
N LYS A 79 12.05 -5.15 -6.13
CA LYS A 79 12.31 -5.47 -7.55
C LYS A 79 11.02 -5.65 -8.35
N GLU A 80 10.01 -6.24 -7.73
CA GLU A 80 8.64 -6.37 -8.23
C GLU A 80 7.73 -5.59 -7.28
N PRO A 81 7.56 -4.26 -7.48
CA PRO A 81 6.98 -3.40 -6.47
C PRO A 81 5.45 -3.42 -6.43
N ILE A 82 4.78 -3.83 -7.51
CA ILE A 82 3.31 -3.81 -7.59
C ILE A 82 2.74 -5.01 -6.84
N ILE A 83 1.98 -4.77 -5.78
CA ILE A 83 1.39 -5.85 -4.96
C ILE A 83 -0.11 -6.00 -5.15
N LEU A 84 -0.80 -4.98 -5.67
CA LEU A 84 -2.23 -5.01 -5.94
C LEU A 84 -2.55 -4.04 -7.08
N ILE A 85 -3.15 -4.53 -8.16
CA ILE A 85 -3.49 -3.75 -9.36
C ILE A 85 -4.78 -4.28 -9.96
N GLN A 86 -5.43 -3.48 -10.82
CA GLN A 86 -6.67 -3.85 -11.51
C GLN A 86 -6.62 -5.24 -12.18
N SER A 87 -7.79 -5.88 -12.20
CA SER A 87 -8.04 -7.09 -12.98
C SER A 87 -9.30 -6.87 -13.81
N PRO A 88 -9.17 -6.31 -15.04
CA PRO A 88 -10.33 -6.03 -15.88
C PRO A 88 -11.15 -7.28 -16.27
N LYS A 89 -10.50 -8.45 -16.31
CA LYS A 89 -11.17 -9.74 -16.55
C LYS A 89 -12.15 -10.10 -15.44
N GLU A 90 -11.82 -9.72 -14.21
CA GLU A 90 -12.61 -9.97 -13.00
C GLU A 90 -13.41 -8.72 -12.57
N GLU A 91 -13.51 -7.70 -13.44
CA GLU A 91 -14.18 -6.42 -13.19
C GLU A 91 -13.67 -5.65 -11.95
N VAL A 92 -12.38 -5.80 -11.60
CA VAL A 92 -11.73 -5.06 -10.51
C VAL A 92 -10.93 -3.88 -11.07
N TYR A 93 -11.23 -2.67 -10.60
CA TYR A 93 -10.61 -1.43 -11.10
C TYR A 93 -10.13 -0.52 -9.97
N GLY A 94 -8.94 0.07 -10.14
CA GLY A 94 -8.35 0.98 -9.16
C GLY A 94 -8.19 0.45 -7.72
N PRO A 95 -7.77 -0.82 -7.47
CA PRO A 95 -7.64 -1.35 -6.12
C PRO A 95 -6.41 -0.79 -5.39
N ALA A 96 -6.60 0.17 -4.48
CA ALA A 96 -5.48 0.79 -3.74
C ALA A 96 -5.90 1.43 -2.40
N HIS A 97 -5.10 2.36 -1.87
CA HIS A 97 -5.25 3.02 -0.56
C HIS A 97 -5.54 1.99 0.54
N CYS A 98 -4.57 1.11 0.75
CA CYS A 98 -4.76 -0.06 1.58
C CYS A 98 -4.41 0.18 3.05
N SER A 99 -4.91 -0.74 3.88
CA SER A 99 -4.35 -1.11 5.17
C SER A 99 -4.05 -2.61 5.20
N VAL A 100 -3.28 -3.05 6.19
CA VAL A 100 -2.88 -4.44 6.37
C VAL A 100 -3.22 -4.90 7.78
N LEU A 101 -3.88 -6.06 7.89
CA LEU A 101 -4.25 -6.72 9.12
C LEU A 101 -3.44 -7.99 9.30
N GLN A 102 -2.67 -8.09 10.39
CA GLN A 102 -2.17 -9.37 10.88
C GLN A 102 -3.26 -10.05 11.72
N ILE A 103 -3.61 -11.30 11.41
CA ILE A 103 -4.64 -12.01 12.17
C ILE A 103 -4.14 -12.32 13.58
N PRO A 104 -4.81 -11.83 14.64
CA PRO A 104 -4.42 -12.12 16.02
C PRO A 104 -4.42 -13.62 16.31
N ASN A 105 -3.46 -14.09 17.11
CA ASN A 105 -3.35 -15.49 17.54
C ASN A 105 -3.20 -16.50 16.38
N LYS A 106 -2.85 -16.06 15.17
CA LYS A 106 -2.50 -16.92 14.04
C LYS A 106 -1.06 -16.66 13.64
N LYS A 107 -0.30 -17.73 13.40
CA LYS A 107 1.09 -17.60 12.94
C LYS A 107 1.10 -17.04 11.52
N ASP A 108 1.61 -15.82 11.38
CA ASP A 108 2.03 -15.21 10.11
C ASP A 108 0.93 -15.20 9.02
N ARG A 109 -0.31 -14.84 9.39
CA ARG A 109 -1.44 -14.68 8.45
C ARG A 109 -1.85 -13.23 8.33
N TRP A 110 -2.00 -12.76 7.09
CA TRP A 110 -2.19 -11.35 6.77
C TRP A 110 -3.31 -11.14 5.76
N ILE A 111 -4.04 -10.04 5.91
CA ILE A 111 -5.09 -9.58 5.01
C ILE A 111 -4.72 -8.17 4.56
N ILE A 112 -4.85 -7.89 3.27
CA ILE A 112 -4.86 -6.52 2.75
C ILE A 112 -6.32 -6.06 2.67
N VAL A 113 -6.61 -4.88 3.20
CA VAL A 113 -7.91 -4.22 3.10
C VAL A 113 -7.72 -2.97 2.26
N TYR A 114 -8.53 -2.78 1.23
CA TYR A 114 -8.34 -1.72 0.24
C TYR A 114 -9.69 -1.24 -0.28
N HIS A 115 -9.71 -0.18 -1.08
CA HIS A 115 -10.90 0.14 -1.87
C HIS A 115 -10.66 -0.11 -3.35
N ARG A 116 -11.74 -0.34 -4.09
CA ARG A 116 -11.74 -0.34 -5.57
C ARG A 116 -12.85 0.57 -6.09
N ILE A 117 -12.76 0.99 -7.34
CA ILE A 117 -13.82 1.72 -8.04
C ILE A 117 -15.00 0.76 -8.24
N ASN A 118 -16.21 1.17 -7.86
CA ASN A 118 -17.39 0.38 -8.17
C ASN A 118 -17.61 0.37 -9.70
N LYS A 119 -17.74 -0.83 -10.29
CA LYS A 119 -17.78 -1.01 -11.75
C LYS A 119 -18.89 -0.25 -12.47
N GLU A 120 -20.02 0.00 -11.79
CA GLU A 120 -21.16 0.74 -12.33
C GLU A 120 -20.82 2.24 -12.52
N TYR A 121 -19.79 2.75 -11.84
CA TYR A 121 -19.42 4.16 -11.81
C TYR A 121 -18.10 4.49 -12.53
N LEU A 122 -17.54 3.55 -13.30
CA LEU A 122 -16.29 3.75 -14.05
C LEU A 122 -16.26 5.02 -14.92
N LYS A 123 -17.42 5.41 -15.47
CA LYS A 123 -17.56 6.59 -16.34
C LYS A 123 -18.27 7.76 -15.67
N HIS A 124 -18.72 7.60 -14.42
CA HIS A 124 -19.62 8.54 -13.74
C HIS A 124 -19.21 8.75 -12.28
N GLY A 125 -18.10 9.46 -12.08
CA GLY A 125 -17.56 9.75 -10.74
C GLY A 125 -16.81 8.58 -10.09
N PRO A 126 -15.84 7.94 -10.78
CA PRO A 126 -15.14 6.77 -10.25
C PRO A 126 -14.37 7.06 -8.96
N GLY A 127 -13.79 8.26 -8.81
CA GLY A 127 -12.97 8.62 -7.64
C GLY A 127 -13.74 8.78 -6.32
N TRP A 128 -15.07 8.84 -6.36
CA TRP A 128 -15.91 9.01 -5.16
C TRP A 128 -17.04 7.98 -5.05
N HIS A 129 -17.13 7.03 -5.99
CA HIS A 129 -17.97 5.83 -5.89
C HIS A 129 -17.08 4.58 -5.78
N ARG A 130 -16.56 4.36 -4.59
CA ARG A 130 -15.64 3.26 -4.28
C ARG A 130 -16.25 2.34 -3.22
N GLU A 131 -15.76 1.13 -3.17
CA GLU A 131 -16.21 0.10 -2.22
C GLU A 131 -15.01 -0.57 -1.55
N VAL A 132 -15.17 -0.96 -0.28
CA VAL A 132 -14.12 -1.60 0.51
C VAL A 132 -14.07 -3.10 0.22
N CYS A 133 -12.86 -3.63 0.02
CA CYS A 133 -12.56 -5.02 -0.28
C CYS A 133 -11.48 -5.55 0.67
N MET A 134 -11.35 -6.87 0.75
CA MET A 134 -10.26 -7.52 1.47
C MET A 134 -9.81 -8.80 0.78
N ASP A 135 -8.51 -9.04 0.75
CA ASP A 135 -7.92 -10.26 0.18
C ASP A 135 -6.78 -10.78 1.06
N TRP A 136 -6.43 -12.05 0.89
CA TRP A 136 -5.26 -12.62 1.55
C TRP A 136 -3.97 -11.99 1.00
N MET A 137 -3.06 -11.66 1.92
CA MET A 137 -1.71 -11.21 1.57
C MET A 137 -0.70 -12.24 2.05
N GLU A 138 0.14 -12.70 1.13
CA GLU A 138 1.14 -13.72 1.40
C GLU A 138 2.55 -13.21 1.12
N PHE A 139 3.53 -13.90 1.70
CA PHE A 139 4.94 -13.58 1.54
C PHE A 139 5.68 -14.79 0.99
N ASN A 140 6.66 -14.54 0.13
CA ASN A 140 7.64 -15.53 -0.29
C ASN A 140 8.60 -15.87 0.87
N GLU A 141 9.36 -16.95 0.68
CA GLU A 141 10.35 -17.41 1.67
C GLU A 141 11.46 -16.38 1.90
N ASP A 142 11.83 -15.62 0.87
CA ASP A 142 12.82 -14.54 0.92
C ASP A 142 12.30 -13.24 1.57
N GLY A 143 11.03 -13.22 1.99
CA GLY A 143 10.38 -12.08 2.61
C GLY A 143 9.75 -11.07 1.64
N THR A 144 9.86 -11.26 0.33
CA THR A 144 9.11 -10.44 -0.64
C THR A 144 7.60 -10.70 -0.53
N ILE A 145 6.78 -9.71 -0.89
CA ILE A 145 5.32 -9.85 -0.90
C ILE A 145 4.93 -10.57 -2.20
N ARG A 146 4.07 -11.59 -2.10
CA ARG A 146 3.43 -12.18 -3.29
C ARG A 146 2.36 -11.22 -3.78
N GLN A 147 2.38 -10.92 -5.09
CA GLN A 147 1.36 -10.08 -5.69
C GLN A 147 -0.04 -10.66 -5.38
N VAL A 148 -0.90 -9.83 -4.82
CA VAL A 148 -2.27 -10.17 -4.45
C VAL A 148 -3.10 -10.26 -5.72
N VAL A 149 -3.86 -11.35 -5.85
CA VAL A 149 -4.85 -11.52 -6.90
C VAL A 149 -6.20 -11.06 -6.32
N PRO A 150 -6.72 -9.88 -6.72
CA PRO A 150 -7.96 -9.38 -6.15
C PRO A 150 -9.14 -10.29 -6.55
N THR A 151 -10.01 -10.58 -5.58
CA THR A 151 -11.22 -11.38 -5.82
C THR A 151 -12.42 -10.50 -6.26
N PRO A 152 -13.33 -11.02 -7.13
CA PRO A 152 -14.50 -10.28 -7.60
C PRO A 152 -15.47 -9.84 -6.50
#